data_AF-A0A4Y2PKD1-F1
#
_entry.id   AF-A0A4Y2PKD1-F1
#
_cell.length_a   1.000
_cell.length_b   1.000
_cell.length_c   1.000
_cell.angle_alpha   90.00
_cell.angle_beta   90.00
_cell.angle_gamma   90.00
#
_symmetry.space_group_name_H-M   'P 1'
#
loop_
_entity.id
_entity.type
_entity.pdbx_description
1 polymer ?
#
loop_
_entity_poly.entity_id
_entity_poly.type
_entity_poly.pdbx_seq_one_letter_code
_entity_poly.pdbx_strand_id
1 'polypeptide(L)'
;MPNRNAIFLSRLGPSTTGNDITNYLSSQKLQYLQRNRLKTKFQSYASFHIEVYECDLPLILDASFWPEGCLITEVYGKLRKDQISQAVTSESVINNLPESNFSTPTVSK
;
A
#
# COMPACT_ATOMS: atom_id res chain seq x y z
N MET A 1 3.19 -12.10 -12.15
CA MET A 1 3.21 -11.00 -11.15
C MET A 1 2.22 -11.38 -10.07
N PRO A 2 2.52 -11.15 -8.78
CA PRO A 2 1.55 -11.47 -7.73
C PRO A 2 0.31 -10.59 -7.91
N ASN A 3 -0.87 -11.16 -7.67
CA ASN A 3 -2.13 -10.42 -7.72
C ASN A 3 -2.13 -9.31 -6.65
N ARG A 4 -2.76 -8.20 -7.00
CA ARG A 4 -2.81 -7.00 -6.17
C ARG A 4 -4.25 -6.53 -6.06
N ASN A 5 -4.60 -6.07 -4.87
CA ASN A 5 -5.90 -5.54 -4.55
C ASN A 5 -5.73 -4.11 -4.02
N ALA A 6 -6.73 -3.28 -4.28
CA ALA A 6 -6.75 -1.92 -3.80
C ALA A 6 -7.67 -1.81 -2.60
N ILE A 7 -7.27 -1.01 -1.61
CA ILE A 7 -8.09 -0.67 -0.46
C ILE A 7 -8.28 0.84 -0.36
N PHE A 8 -9.41 1.23 0.21
CA PHE A 8 -9.69 2.58 0.65
C PHE A 8 -9.63 2.63 2.17
N LEU A 9 -8.70 3.45 2.66
CA LEU A 9 -8.51 3.73 4.08
C LEU A 9 -8.93 5.18 4.34
N SER A 10 -9.74 5.40 5.36
CA SER A 10 -10.27 6.74 5.68
C SER A 10 -10.43 6.94 7.19
N ARG A 11 -10.81 8.17 7.56
CA ARG A 11 -10.94 8.65 8.95
C ARG A 11 -9.64 8.64 9.74
N LEU A 12 -8.50 8.72 9.03
CA LEU A 12 -7.22 9.00 9.66
C LEU A 12 -7.15 10.47 10.07
N GLY A 13 -6.24 10.79 10.99
CA GLY A 13 -5.97 12.17 11.37
C GLY A 13 -5.66 13.05 10.15
N PRO A 14 -6.09 14.33 10.13
CA PRO A 14 -5.92 15.20 8.97
C PRO A 14 -4.44 15.51 8.66
N SER A 15 -3.57 15.39 9.65
CA SER A 15 -2.11 15.51 9.53
C SER A 15 -1.43 14.22 9.06
N THR A 16 -2.14 13.09 9.00
CA THR A 16 -1.57 11.83 8.52
C THR A 16 -1.09 12.00 7.09
N THR A 17 0.20 11.78 6.91
CA THR A 17 0.89 11.91 5.63
C THR A 17 0.94 10.57 4.93
N GLY A 18 1.42 10.60 3.68
CA GLY A 18 1.86 9.39 3.04
C GLY A 18 2.87 8.65 3.92
N ASN A 19 4.00 9.28 4.24
CA ASN A 19 5.12 8.61 4.90
C ASN A 19 4.72 7.81 6.16
N ASP A 20 3.77 8.33 6.96
CA ASP A 20 3.26 7.64 8.15
C ASP A 20 2.66 6.27 7.83
N ILE A 21 1.88 6.17 6.76
CA ILE A 21 1.32 4.91 6.29
C ILE A 21 2.43 3.98 5.75
N THR A 22 3.48 4.53 5.14
CA THR A 22 4.63 3.72 4.66
C THR A 22 5.32 3.10 5.87
N ASN A 23 5.65 3.93 6.86
CA ASN A 23 6.32 3.48 8.07
C ASN A 23 5.47 2.46 8.81
N TYR A 24 4.15 2.67 8.87
CA TYR A 24 3.21 1.74 9.48
C TYR A 24 3.25 0.37 8.78
N LEU A 25 2.97 0.31 7.47
CA LEU A 25 2.94 -0.96 6.73
C LEU A 25 4.31 -1.66 6.69
N SER A 26 5.40 -0.90 6.58
CA SER A 26 6.76 -1.42 6.63
C SER A 26 7.12 -2.00 8.01
N SER A 27 6.64 -1.38 9.11
CA SER A 27 6.82 -1.93 10.46
C SER A 27 6.14 -3.29 10.65
N GLN A 28 5.04 -3.52 9.91
CA GLN A 28 4.29 -4.78 9.90
C GLN A 28 4.86 -5.81 8.92
N LYS A 29 5.99 -5.51 8.25
CA LYS A 29 6.63 -6.36 7.23
C LYS A 29 5.65 -6.74 6.10
N LEU A 30 4.76 -5.83 5.73
CA LEU A 30 3.87 -6.01 4.59
C LEU A 30 4.49 -5.46 3.32
N GLN A 31 4.20 -6.11 2.21
CA GLN A 31 4.59 -5.59 0.91
C GLN A 31 3.44 -4.76 0.32
N TYR A 32 3.73 -3.54 -0.12
CA TYR A 32 2.74 -2.65 -0.73
C TYR A 32 3.40 -1.83 -1.85
N LEU A 33 2.57 -1.28 -2.74
CA LEU A 33 3.06 -0.72 -4.00
C LEU A 33 2.78 0.78 -4.15
N GLN A 34 1.55 1.19 -3.86
CA GLN A 34 1.11 2.55 -4.13
C GLN A 34 0.28 3.06 -2.97
N ARG A 35 0.49 4.33 -2.61
CA ARG A 35 -0.36 5.03 -1.67
C ARG A 35 -0.64 6.44 -2.15
N ASN A 36 -1.83 6.62 -2.69
CA ASN A 36 -2.30 7.94 -3.10
C ASN A 36 -3.11 8.54 -1.96
N ARG A 37 -2.70 9.70 -1.46
CA ARG A 37 -3.56 10.51 -0.61
C ARG A 37 -4.67 11.06 -1.48
N LEU A 38 -5.91 10.88 -1.03
CA LEU A 38 -7.09 11.28 -1.77
C LEU A 38 -7.45 12.73 -1.43
N LYS A 39 -8.13 13.41 -2.36
CA LYS A 39 -8.81 14.67 -2.08
C LYS A 39 -10.06 14.36 -1.27
N THR A 40 -10.13 14.92 -0.07
CA THR A 40 -11.30 14.80 0.80
C THR A 40 -12.12 16.08 0.71
N LYS A 41 -13.45 15.96 0.86
CA LYS A 41 -14.34 17.14 0.93
C LYS A 41 -14.14 17.93 2.23
N PHE A 42 -13.72 17.24 3.29
CA PHE A 42 -13.53 17.78 4.62
C PHE A 42 -12.07 17.65 5.04
N GLN A 43 -11.53 18.71 5.64
CA GLN A 43 -10.15 18.74 6.14
C GLN A 43 -10.01 18.13 7.55
N SER A 44 -11.06 17.50 8.07
CA SER A 44 -11.06 16.86 9.39
C SER A 44 -10.47 15.45 9.40
N TYR A 45 -10.21 14.87 8.22
CA TYR A 45 -9.61 13.55 8.09
C TYR A 45 -8.75 13.42 6.83
N ALA A 46 -7.88 12.43 6.83
CA ALA A 46 -7.16 11.98 5.65
C ALA A 46 -7.71 10.63 5.15
N SER A 47 -7.64 10.43 3.84
CA SER A 47 -7.99 9.17 3.18
C SER A 47 -6.90 8.78 2.19
N PHE A 48 -6.72 7.48 2.01
CA PHE A 48 -5.69 6.91 1.16
C PHE A 48 -6.26 5.76 0.33
N HIS A 49 -5.76 5.67 -0.90
CA HIS A 49 -5.87 4.48 -1.72
C HIS A 49 -4.56 3.72 -1.64
N ILE A 50 -4.60 2.46 -1.21
CA ILE A 50 -3.41 1.63 -1.01
C ILE A 50 -3.51 0.37 -1.86
N GLU A 51 -2.48 0.07 -2.64
CA GLU A 51 -2.36 -1.20 -3.36
C GLU A 51 -1.48 -2.17 -2.57
N VAL A 52 -2.03 -3.35 -2.28
CA VAL A 52 -1.41 -4.40 -1.48
C VAL A 52 -1.49 -5.73 -2.21
N TYR A 53 -0.66 -6.68 -1.77
CA TYR A 53 -0.71 -8.03 -2.32
C TYR A 53 -1.91 -8.81 -1.79
N GLU A 54 -2.47 -9.67 -2.64
CA GLU A 54 -3.65 -10.48 -2.31
C GLU A 54 -3.43 -11.34 -1.05
N CYS A 55 -2.21 -11.81 -0.80
CA CYS A 55 -1.86 -12.59 0.39
C CYS A 55 -1.98 -11.81 1.71
N ASP A 56 -1.79 -10.49 1.66
CA ASP A 56 -1.83 -9.61 2.83
C ASP A 56 -3.22 -8.98 3.01
N LEU A 57 -4.09 -9.11 2.02
CA LEU A 57 -5.41 -8.48 2.00
C LEU A 57 -6.31 -8.87 3.20
N PRO A 58 -6.42 -10.15 3.61
CA PRO A 58 -7.26 -10.51 4.76
C PRO A 58 -6.83 -9.83 6.06
N LEU A 59 -5.52 -9.70 6.29
CA LEU A 59 -4.97 -9.00 7.45
C LEU A 59 -5.28 -7.51 7.39
N ILE A 60 -5.11 -6.91 6.22
CA ILE A 60 -5.32 -5.47 6.01
C ILE A 60 -6.79 -5.07 6.11
N LEU A 61 -7.72 -5.95 5.73
CA LEU A 61 -9.15 -5.72 5.85
C LEU A 61 -9.68 -5.94 7.27
N ASP A 62 -8.89 -6.52 8.18
CA ASP A 62 -9.23 -6.60 9.59
C ASP A 62 -9.24 -5.18 10.19
N ALA A 63 -10.37 -4.78 10.77
CA ALA A 63 -10.50 -3.47 11.40
C ALA A 63 -9.53 -3.28 12.59
N SER A 64 -9.12 -4.38 13.25
CA SER A 64 -8.14 -4.35 14.34
C SER A 64 -6.71 -4.07 13.88
N PHE A 65 -6.43 -4.23 12.58
CA PHE A 65 -5.14 -3.87 12.00
C PHE A 65 -4.93 -2.36 11.93
N TRP A 66 -5.98 -1.55 11.96
CA TRP A 66 -5.89 -0.10 11.87
C TRP A 66 -6.13 0.59 13.21
N PRO A 67 -5.63 1.81 13.41
CA PRO A 67 -5.98 2.61 14.58
C PRO A 67 -7.49 2.74 14.74
N GLU A 68 -7.94 2.80 16.00
CA GLU A 68 -9.36 2.89 16.32
C GLU A 68 -10.03 4.06 15.57
N GLY A 69 -11.24 3.81 15.06
CA GLY A 69 -12.02 4.80 14.31
C GLY A 69 -11.68 4.91 12.82
N CYS A 70 -10.68 4.19 12.31
CA CYS A 70 -10.43 4.10 10.87
C CYS A 70 -11.60 3.43 10.14
N LEU A 71 -11.71 3.67 8.84
CA LEU A 71 -12.60 2.93 7.93
C LEU A 71 -11.76 2.30 6.84
N ILE A 72 -11.95 0.99 6.64
CA ILE A 72 -11.23 0.20 5.66
C ILE A 72 -12.23 -0.57 4.80
N THR A 73 -12.02 -0.57 3.48
CA THR A 73 -12.76 -1.39 2.53
C THR A 73 -11.89 -1.73 1.34
N GLU A 74 -12.13 -2.87 0.72
CA GLU A 74 -11.62 -3.15 -0.62
C GLU A 74 -12.28 -2.21 -1.64
N VAL A 75 -11.52 -1.85 -2.68
CA VAL A 75 -12.00 -1.04 -3.80
C VAL A 75 -11.79 -1.81 -5.10
N TYR A 76 -12.85 -1.83 -5.90
CA TYR A 76 -12.79 -2.37 -7.25
C TYR A 76 -12.79 -1.21 -8.27
N GLY A 77 -11.84 -1.25 -9.20
CA GLY A 77 -11.71 -0.27 -10.28
C GLY A 77 -10.47 0.62 -10.16
N LYS A 78 -10.33 1.54 -11.10
CA LYS A 78 -9.15 2.41 -11.22
C LYS A 78 -9.37 3.74 -10.53
N LEU A 79 -8.38 4.18 -9.76
CA LEU A 79 -8.37 5.51 -9.16
C LEU A 79 -8.28 6.59 -10.25
N ARG A 80 -9.17 7.58 -10.21
CA ARG A 80 -9.12 8.70 -11.16
C ARG A 80 -8.11 9.76 -10.70
N LYS A 81 -7.33 10.32 -11.64
CA LYS A 81 -6.26 11.28 -11.33
C LYS A 81 -6.77 12.54 -10.62
N ASP A 82 -8.00 12.97 -10.91
CA ASP A 82 -8.62 14.14 -10.27
C ASP A 82 -8.88 13.95 -8.78
N GLN A 83 -8.99 12.69 -8.33
CA GLN A 83 -9.25 12.31 -6.94
C GLN A 83 -7.98 12.28 -6.07
N ILE A 84 -6.79 12.40 -6.66
CA ILE A 84 -5.51 12.32 -5.94
C ILE A 84 -5.12 13.74 -5.49
N SER A 85 -4.84 13.91 -4.19
CA SER A 85 -4.29 15.14 -3.63
C SER A 85 -2.77 15.10 -3.60
N GLN A 86 -2.20 13.93 -3.30
CA GLN A 86 -0.77 13.69 -3.31
C GLN A 86 -0.50 12.24 -3.76
N ALA A 87 0.24 12.09 -4.85
CA ALA A 87 0.70 10.79 -5.31
C ALA A 87 1.99 10.43 -4.56
N VAL A 88 2.01 9.27 -3.91
CA VAL A 88 3.23 8.71 -3.34
C VAL A 88 3.37 7.29 -3.85
N THR A 89 4.30 7.11 -4.79
CA THR A 89 4.69 5.80 -5.31
C THR A 89 5.88 5.34 -4.49
N SER A 90 5.67 4.37 -3.61
CA SER A 90 6.72 3.77 -2.82
C SER A 90 6.47 2.27 -2.82
N GLU A 91 7.28 1.54 -3.57
CA GLU A 91 7.23 0.08 -3.57
C GLU A 91 8.12 -0.40 -2.43
N SER A 92 7.53 -1.07 -1.43
CA SER A 92 8.31 -1.79 -0.43
C SER A 92 8.45 -3.24 -0.87
N VAL A 93 9.50 -3.52 -1.65
CA VAL A 93 9.89 -4.91 -1.92
C VAL A 93 10.64 -5.40 -0.69
N ILE A 94 10.02 -6.27 0.10
CA ILE A 94 10.73 -7.01 1.13
C ILE A 94 11.56 -8.07 0.39
N ASN A 95 12.87 -7.85 0.30
CA ASN A 95 13.81 -8.80 -0.29
C ASN A 95 13.92 -10.05 0.59
N ASN A 96 12.92 -10.93 0.55
CA ASN A 96 12.99 -12.29 1.08
C ASN A 96 12.83 -13.30 -0.06
N LEU A 97 13.44 -13.05 -1.21
CA LEU A 97 13.69 -14.10 -2.20
C LEU A 97 15.05 -14.71 -1.85
N PRO A 98 15.18 -16.02 -1.54
CA PRO A 98 16.49 -16.63 -1.53
C PRO A 98 17.06 -16.49 -2.94
N GLU A 99 18.22 -15.87 -3.08
CA GLU A 99 18.97 -15.83 -4.33
C GLU A 99 19.17 -17.27 -4.83
N SER A 100 18.29 -17.71 -5.72
CA SER A 100 18.47 -18.94 -6.48
C SER A 100 19.54 -18.65 -7.52
N ASN A 101 20.79 -18.92 -7.13
CA ASN A 101 22.00 -19.01 -7.95
C ASN A 101 21.71 -19.20 -9.44
N PHE A 102 21.84 -18.14 -10.24
CA PHE A 102 21.96 -18.30 -11.69
C PHE A 102 23.44 -18.56 -11.98
N SER A 103 23.82 -19.84 -11.96
CA SER A 103 25.12 -20.30 -12.41
C SER A 103 25.37 -19.82 -13.84
N THR A 104 26.51 -19.14 -14.04
CA THR A 104 27.14 -18.92 -15.34
C THR A 104 27.27 -20.24 -16.11
N PRO A 105 27.16 -20.17 -17.44
CA PRO A 105 28.15 -20.85 -18.27
C PRO A 105 28.89 -19.85 -19.14
N THR A 106 30.19 -19.76 -18.89
CA THR A 106 31.22 -19.34 -19.83
C THR A 106 31.02 -20.07 -21.16
N VAL A 107 30.91 -19.33 -22.26
CA VAL A 107 31.25 -19.84 -23.59
C VAL A 107 32.27 -18.88 -24.20
N SER A 108 33.49 -19.39 -24.27
CA SER A 108 34.62 -18.83 -25.00
C SER A 108 34.31 -18.74 -26.49
N LYS A 109 34.87 -17.72 -27.15
CA LYS A 109 35.22 -17.77 -28.57
C LYS A 109 36.59 -17.17 -28.78
#